data_AF-A0AA87ZZY3-F1
#
_entry.id   AF-A0AA87ZZY3-F1
#
_cell.length_a   1.000
_cell.length_b   1.000
_cell.length_c   1.000
_cell.angle_alpha   90.00
_cell.angle_beta   90.00
_cell.angle_gamma   90.00
#
_symmetry.space_group_name_H-M   'P 1'
#
loop_
_entity.id
_entity.type
_entity.pdbx_description
1 polymer ?
#
loop_
_entity_poly.entity_id
_entity_poly.type
_entity_poly.pdbx_seq_one_letter_code
_entity_poly.pdbx_strand_id
1 'polypeptide(L)'
;MIAFFGIKLIKGILDCKFNKFDEGWAAIHKAITKLKRILEGLLEPPFTTEEYLTSYTSVYNICNERPPNNHNVERLYHEYCKVCEEHIATMVLPPLSGKHGESMLRELAQRWGSYKVMIRRLSRFFIYLDRFYTNRKHLPTLHEVAIVYFRDAVYMKLNAKVIDVMISLIERDREGEQVDRAVLRNVVDMFVTMDIGEELKYYQQDFEAAMLEDTAEDSGFLALLRDDKVEDLSRILKLYNDIPEGLDLGANIFKQKITSEGTSLVQQAENASTSLVTEIVKLHDKYTAYLTGCFENHAFF
;
A
#
# COMPACT_ATOMS: atom_id res chain seq x y z
N MET A 1 26.37 -26.06 54.58
CA MET A 1 27.40 -25.45 53.70
C MET A 1 27.23 -25.85 52.22
N ILE A 2 26.88 -27.10 51.91
CA ILE A 2 26.69 -27.61 50.53
C ILE A 2 25.49 -26.94 49.80
N ALA A 3 24.38 -26.68 50.50
CA ALA A 3 23.20 -26.02 49.90
C ALA A 3 23.45 -24.56 49.45
N PHE A 4 24.33 -23.83 50.15
CA PHE A 4 24.64 -22.43 49.83
C PHE A 4 25.57 -22.30 48.62
N PHE A 5 26.50 -23.25 48.44
CA PHE A 5 27.33 -23.36 47.24
C PHE A 5 26.50 -23.74 46.01
N GLY A 6 25.53 -24.66 46.15
CA GLY A 6 24.62 -25.05 45.06
C GLY A 6 23.79 -23.88 44.52
N ILE A 7 23.22 -23.05 45.40
CA ILE A 7 22.43 -21.87 45.00
C ILE A 7 23.30 -20.80 44.33
N LYS A 8 24.53 -20.57 44.82
CA LYS A 8 25.47 -19.60 44.23
C LYS A 8 25.98 -20.05 42.86
N LEU A 9 26.20 -21.36 42.68
CA LEU A 9 26.60 -21.95 41.40
C LEU A 9 25.45 -21.92 40.39
N ILE A 10 24.22 -22.25 40.81
CA ILE A 10 23.03 -22.18 39.96
C ILE A 10 22.74 -20.72 39.55
N LYS A 11 22.84 -19.76 40.49
CA LYS A 11 22.71 -18.34 40.19
C LYS A 11 23.80 -17.85 39.22
N GLY A 12 25.07 -18.24 39.43
CA GLY A 12 26.16 -17.92 38.51
C GLY A 12 26.01 -18.55 37.11
N ILE A 13 25.42 -19.75 37.01
CA ILE A 13 25.11 -20.40 35.72
C ILE A 13 23.91 -19.73 35.03
N LEU A 14 22.88 -19.33 35.77
CA LEU A 14 21.76 -18.54 35.22
C LEU A 14 22.22 -17.14 34.79
N ASP A 15 23.01 -16.45 35.59
CA ASP A 15 23.59 -15.13 35.29
C ASP A 15 24.51 -15.20 34.04
N CYS A 16 25.33 -16.25 33.92
CA CYS A 16 26.19 -16.47 32.74
C CYS A 16 25.39 -16.82 31.46
N LYS A 17 24.20 -17.44 31.60
CA LYS A 17 23.30 -17.74 30.48
C LYS A 17 22.51 -16.51 30.02
N PHE A 18 22.03 -15.70 30.96
CA PHE A 18 21.39 -14.41 30.68
C PHE A 18 22.36 -13.49 29.92
N ASN A 19 23.62 -13.47 30.35
CA ASN A 19 24.65 -12.61 29.77
C ASN A 19 24.94 -12.88 28.28
N LYS A 20 24.84 -14.13 27.77
CA LYS A 20 25.18 -14.43 26.37
C LYS A 20 24.18 -13.90 25.35
N PHE A 21 22.88 -14.02 25.63
CA PHE A 21 21.87 -13.42 24.75
C PHE A 21 21.99 -11.91 24.80
N ASP A 22 22.10 -11.34 26.01
CA ASP A 22 22.12 -9.89 26.18
C ASP A 22 23.38 -9.26 25.55
N GLU A 23 24.55 -9.91 25.62
CA GLU A 23 25.77 -9.51 24.90
C GLU A 23 25.58 -9.55 23.37
N GLY A 24 25.04 -10.67 22.84
CA GLY A 24 24.78 -10.81 21.40
C GLY A 24 23.74 -9.81 20.90
N TRP A 25 22.67 -9.63 21.67
CA TRP A 25 21.61 -8.66 21.37
C TRP A 25 22.13 -7.22 21.46
N ALA A 26 22.98 -6.88 22.42
CA ALA A 26 23.58 -5.55 22.51
C ALA A 26 24.39 -5.21 21.24
N ALA A 27 25.14 -6.18 20.71
CA ALA A 27 25.87 -6.00 19.45
C ALA A 27 24.93 -5.81 18.25
N ILE A 28 23.88 -6.64 18.15
CA ILE A 28 22.86 -6.54 17.09
C ILE A 28 22.12 -5.20 17.20
N HIS A 29 21.68 -4.81 18.38
CA HIS A 29 20.96 -3.57 18.64
C HIS A 29 21.81 -2.34 18.32
N LYS A 30 23.11 -2.36 18.62
CA LYS A 30 24.06 -1.32 18.21
C LYS A 30 24.11 -1.18 16.69
N ALA A 31 24.17 -2.29 15.96
CA ALA A 31 24.14 -2.28 14.49
C ALA A 31 22.80 -1.77 13.94
N ILE A 32 21.66 -2.19 14.52
CA ILE A 32 20.34 -1.68 14.15
C ILE A 32 20.24 -0.17 14.37
N THR A 33 20.76 0.32 15.49
CA THR A 33 20.79 1.75 15.83
C THR A 33 21.62 2.53 14.81
N LYS A 34 22.82 2.05 14.48
CA LYS A 34 23.67 2.64 13.44
C LYS A 34 22.96 2.67 12.08
N LEU A 35 22.30 1.57 11.70
CA LEU A 35 21.52 1.49 10.47
C LEU A 35 20.39 2.54 10.44
N LYS A 36 19.60 2.64 11.53
CA LYS A 36 18.53 3.65 11.64
C LYS A 36 19.09 5.06 11.46
N ARG A 37 20.23 5.38 12.07
CA ARG A 37 20.88 6.70 11.95
C ARG A 37 21.37 7.00 10.53
N ILE A 38 21.95 6.02 9.84
CA ILE A 38 22.33 6.14 8.41
C ILE A 38 21.11 6.44 7.54
N LEU A 39 19.99 5.75 7.77
CA LEU A 39 18.76 5.92 6.98
C LEU A 39 18.10 7.28 7.20
N GLU A 40 18.26 7.88 8.37
CA GLU A 40 17.84 9.26 8.65
C GLU A 40 18.85 10.31 8.15
N GLY A 41 19.89 9.90 7.42
CA GLY A 41 20.87 10.81 6.85
C GLY A 41 21.80 11.46 7.88
N LEU A 42 21.88 10.91 9.10
CA LEU A 42 22.82 11.38 10.11
C LEU A 42 24.25 11.00 9.71
N LEU A 43 25.21 11.84 10.12
CA LEU A 43 26.63 11.59 9.90
C LEU A 43 27.08 10.33 10.65
N GLU A 44 27.10 9.21 9.95
CA GLU A 44 27.54 7.91 10.42
C GLU A 44 28.48 7.28 9.39
N PRO A 45 29.61 6.69 9.81
CA PRO A 45 30.47 5.96 8.89
C PRO A 45 29.74 4.74 8.32
N PRO A 46 30.07 4.30 7.09
CA PRO A 46 29.58 3.04 6.56
C PRO A 46 29.85 1.87 7.52
N PHE A 47 29.09 0.78 7.36
CA PHE A 47 29.37 -0.45 8.10
C PHE A 47 30.73 -1.00 7.71
N THR A 48 31.56 -1.24 8.73
CA THR A 48 32.79 -2.03 8.58
C THR A 48 32.44 -3.51 8.45
N THR A 49 33.36 -4.28 7.86
CA THR A 49 33.24 -5.74 7.80
C THR A 49 33.12 -6.35 9.19
N GLU A 50 33.86 -5.82 10.17
CA GLU A 50 33.84 -6.29 11.56
C GLU A 50 32.47 -6.10 12.22
N GLU A 51 31.85 -4.93 12.08
CA GLU A 51 30.50 -4.66 12.62
C GLU A 51 29.44 -5.57 12.00
N TYR A 52 29.53 -5.78 10.68
CA TYR A 52 28.64 -6.69 9.97
C TYR A 52 28.81 -8.13 10.47
N LEU A 53 30.05 -8.62 10.52
CA LEU A 53 30.36 -9.97 10.97
C LEU A 53 29.97 -10.19 12.43
N THR A 54 30.16 -9.20 13.29
CA THR A 54 29.74 -9.27 14.69
C THR A 54 28.24 -9.47 14.82
N SER A 55 27.45 -8.70 14.07
CA SER A 55 25.98 -8.79 14.09
C SER A 55 25.51 -10.13 13.54
N TYR A 56 26.04 -10.54 12.39
CA TYR A 56 25.73 -11.82 11.75
C TYR A 56 26.12 -13.01 12.64
N THR A 57 27.31 -12.98 13.24
CA THR A 57 27.82 -14.06 14.10
C THR A 57 27.01 -14.13 15.40
N SER A 58 26.57 -13.00 15.94
CA SER A 58 25.68 -12.97 17.11
C SER A 58 24.34 -13.65 16.82
N VAL A 59 23.71 -13.34 15.69
CA VAL A 59 22.48 -14.03 15.25
C VAL A 59 22.76 -15.52 15.02
N TYR A 60 23.84 -15.87 14.33
CA TYR A 60 24.23 -17.26 14.09
C TYR A 60 24.38 -18.05 15.38
N ASN A 61 25.08 -17.48 16.37
CA ASN A 61 25.33 -18.13 17.65
C ASN A 61 24.02 -18.36 18.40
N ILE A 62 23.16 -17.33 18.49
CA ILE A 62 21.84 -17.42 19.13
C ILE A 62 20.96 -18.49 18.45
N CYS A 63 20.93 -18.52 17.11
CA CYS A 63 20.14 -19.49 16.35
C CYS A 63 20.63 -20.94 16.49
N ASN A 64 21.92 -21.17 16.82
CA ASN A 64 22.52 -22.50 16.94
C ASN A 64 22.72 -22.97 18.38
N GLU A 65 22.20 -22.24 19.38
CA GLU A 65 22.28 -22.66 20.77
C GLU A 65 21.52 -23.99 21.01
N ARG A 66 22.18 -24.92 21.70
CA ARG A 66 21.60 -26.23 22.05
C ARG A 66 20.68 -26.12 23.29
N PRO A 67 19.76 -27.08 23.48
CA PRO A 67 18.94 -27.13 24.69
C PRO A 67 19.79 -27.08 25.97
N PRO A 68 19.34 -26.36 27.03
CA PRO A 68 18.00 -25.75 27.20
C PRO A 68 17.87 -24.31 26.67
N ASN A 69 18.90 -23.75 26.02
CA ASN A 69 18.94 -22.34 25.62
C ASN A 69 18.29 -22.05 24.25
N ASN A 70 17.67 -23.05 23.63
CA ASN A 70 16.97 -22.93 22.36
C ASN A 70 15.72 -22.02 22.40
N HIS A 71 15.37 -21.43 23.55
CA HIS A 71 14.34 -20.38 23.65
C HIS A 71 14.86 -18.99 23.24
N ASN A 72 16.19 -18.79 23.19
CA ASN A 72 16.79 -17.51 22.82
C ASN A 72 16.54 -17.14 21.35
N VAL A 73 16.38 -18.12 20.47
CA VAL A 73 16.02 -17.88 19.06
C VAL A 73 14.58 -17.37 18.92
N GLU A 74 13.67 -17.84 19.77
CA GLU A 74 12.29 -17.33 19.83
C GLU A 74 12.27 -15.90 20.36
N ARG A 75 13.06 -15.62 21.42
CA ARG A 75 13.27 -14.26 21.92
C ARG A 75 13.83 -13.34 20.82
N LEU A 76 14.80 -13.81 20.04
CA LEU A 76 15.39 -13.03 18.94
C LEU A 76 14.36 -12.66 17.85
N TYR A 77 13.45 -13.57 17.51
CA TYR A 77 12.36 -13.28 16.58
C TYR A 77 11.39 -12.22 17.12
N HIS A 78 11.02 -12.31 18.39
CA HIS A 78 10.18 -11.29 19.04
C HIS A 78 10.87 -9.93 19.09
N GLU A 79 12.18 -9.88 19.37
CA GLU A 79 12.93 -8.63 19.36
C GLU A 79 13.02 -8.02 17.94
N TYR A 80 13.13 -8.84 16.89
CA TYR A 80 13.01 -8.34 15.51
C TYR A 80 11.62 -7.70 15.25
N CYS A 81 10.55 -8.34 15.70
CA CYS A 81 9.19 -7.80 15.57
C CYS A 81 9.07 -6.44 16.25
N LYS A 82 9.57 -6.31 17.49
CA LYS A 82 9.60 -5.03 18.21
C LYS A 82 10.39 -3.96 17.47
N VAL A 83 11.53 -4.31 16.89
CA VAL A 83 12.32 -3.35 16.09
C VAL A 83 11.51 -2.76 14.93
N CYS A 84 10.67 -3.58 14.27
CA CYS A 84 9.79 -3.14 13.20
C CYS A 84 8.66 -2.25 13.73
N GLU A 85 7.97 -2.69 14.78
CA GLU A 85 6.88 -1.97 15.43
C GLU A 85 7.34 -0.59 15.95
N GLU A 86 8.42 -0.55 16.73
CA GLU A 86 8.99 0.67 17.29
C GLU A 86 9.45 1.63 16.19
N HIS A 87 10.06 1.12 15.12
CA HIS A 87 10.46 1.97 14.00
C HIS A 87 9.25 2.61 13.32
N ILE A 88 8.17 1.87 13.10
CA ILE A 88 6.94 2.44 12.54
C ILE A 88 6.38 3.51 13.50
N ALA A 89 6.29 3.19 14.78
CA ALA A 89 5.74 4.10 15.79
C ALA A 89 6.55 5.39 15.98
N THR A 90 7.88 5.34 15.81
CA THR A 90 8.77 6.47 16.10
C THR A 90 9.22 7.23 14.86
N MET A 91 9.38 6.55 13.72
CA MET A 91 9.98 7.12 12.51
C MET A 91 9.00 7.29 11.35
N VAL A 92 7.88 6.57 11.35
CA VAL A 92 6.90 6.61 10.25
C VAL A 92 5.65 7.40 10.65
N LEU A 93 5.00 7.02 11.74
CA LEU A 93 3.73 7.64 12.16
C LEU A 93 3.85 9.12 12.54
N PRO A 94 4.87 9.58 13.32
CA PRO A 94 4.92 10.97 13.76
C PRO A 94 5.10 11.98 12.61
N PRO A 95 5.99 11.77 11.62
CA PRO A 95 6.10 12.67 10.47
C PRO A 95 4.86 12.73 9.57
N LEU A 96 4.06 11.66 9.55
CA LEU A 96 2.79 11.62 8.84
C LEU A 96 1.67 12.36 9.58
N SER A 97 1.77 12.45 10.91
CA SER A 97 0.78 13.10 11.76
C SER A 97 0.65 14.58 11.40
N GLY A 98 -0.56 15.00 11.05
CA GLY A 98 -0.87 16.40 10.70
C GLY A 98 -0.53 16.80 9.26
N LYS A 99 0.00 15.89 8.43
CA LYS A 99 0.16 16.13 6.99
C LYS A 99 -1.10 15.73 6.22
N HIS A 100 -1.39 16.48 5.17
CA HIS A 100 -2.55 16.26 4.30
C HIS A 100 -2.18 16.45 2.83
N GLY A 101 -3.02 15.93 1.92
CA GLY A 101 -2.84 16.10 0.48
C GLY A 101 -1.50 15.55 -0.02
N GLU A 102 -0.96 16.21 -1.04
CA GLU A 102 0.31 15.83 -1.68
C GLU A 102 1.50 15.78 -0.70
N SER A 103 1.52 16.66 0.31
CA SER A 103 2.58 16.67 1.33
C SER A 103 2.60 15.40 2.19
N MET A 104 1.42 14.83 2.48
CA MET A 104 1.30 13.54 3.17
C MET A 104 1.80 12.41 2.27
N LEU A 105 1.40 12.43 0.99
CA LEU A 105 1.78 11.41 0.03
C LEU A 105 3.30 11.34 -0.19
N ARG A 106 3.95 12.51 -0.30
CA ARG A 106 5.41 12.63 -0.39
C ARG A 106 6.11 12.07 0.84
N GLU A 107 5.63 12.41 2.04
CA GLU A 107 6.18 11.86 3.29
C GLU A 107 5.99 10.34 3.35
N LEU A 108 4.80 9.83 3.00
CA LEU A 108 4.52 8.41 2.98
C LEU A 108 5.45 7.66 2.03
N ALA A 109 5.62 8.17 0.80
CA ALA A 109 6.51 7.59 -0.19
C ALA A 109 7.97 7.55 0.29
N GLN A 110 8.43 8.63 0.94
CA GLN A 110 9.77 8.70 1.53
C GLN A 110 9.93 7.68 2.66
N ARG A 111 9.00 7.63 3.62
CA ARG A 111 9.06 6.72 4.77
C ARG A 111 8.94 5.25 4.34
N TRP A 112 8.08 4.94 3.38
CA TRP A 112 7.99 3.62 2.77
C TRP A 112 9.30 3.20 2.10
N GLY A 113 9.91 4.10 1.30
CA GLY A 113 11.21 3.88 0.67
C GLY A 113 12.31 3.57 1.68
N SER A 114 12.44 4.40 2.73
CA SER A 114 13.41 4.19 3.81
C SER A 114 13.15 2.89 4.58
N TYR A 115 11.89 2.58 4.86
CA TYR A 115 11.51 1.34 5.54
C TYR A 115 11.90 0.10 4.74
N LYS A 116 11.62 0.05 3.44
CA LYS A 116 12.05 -1.05 2.56
C LYS A 116 13.57 -1.25 2.59
N VAL A 117 14.35 -0.16 2.57
CA VAL A 117 15.81 -0.26 2.67
C VAL A 117 16.22 -0.82 4.03
N MET A 118 15.59 -0.38 5.13
CA MET A 118 15.83 -0.93 6.47
C MET A 118 15.58 -2.44 6.50
N ILE A 119 14.41 -2.90 6.06
CA ILE A 119 14.04 -4.32 6.06
C ILE A 119 15.01 -5.15 5.23
N ARG A 120 15.41 -4.68 4.05
CA ARG A 120 16.41 -5.35 3.20
C ARG A 120 17.79 -5.43 3.85
N ARG A 121 18.16 -4.48 4.71
CA ARG A 121 19.43 -4.50 5.44
C ARG A 121 19.33 -5.42 6.66
N LEU A 122 18.24 -5.35 7.41
CA LEU A 122 17.99 -6.22 8.56
C LEU A 122 17.91 -7.69 8.15
N SER A 123 17.27 -8.03 7.02
CA SER A 123 17.19 -9.42 6.56
C SER A 123 18.57 -10.07 6.37
N ARG A 124 19.61 -9.29 6.06
CA ARG A 124 20.99 -9.78 5.96
C ARG A 124 21.60 -10.08 7.33
N PHE A 125 21.31 -9.27 8.34
CA PHE A 125 21.74 -9.54 9.72
C PHE A 125 21.05 -10.78 10.28
N PHE A 126 19.74 -10.90 10.01
CA PHE A 126 18.90 -11.94 10.59
C PHE A 126 18.68 -13.17 9.69
N ILE A 127 19.46 -13.34 8.62
CA ILE A 127 19.22 -14.39 7.60
C ILE A 127 19.17 -15.83 8.15
N TYR A 128 19.88 -16.10 9.25
CA TYR A 128 19.82 -17.41 9.92
C TYR A 128 18.48 -17.66 10.61
N LEU A 129 17.81 -16.60 11.06
CA LEU A 129 16.50 -16.71 11.70
C LEU A 129 15.46 -17.17 10.66
N ASP A 130 15.46 -16.59 9.46
CA ASP A 130 14.60 -17.05 8.37
C ASP A 130 14.95 -18.46 7.88
N ARG A 131 16.25 -18.73 7.70
CA ARG A 131 16.70 -20.01 7.15
C ARG A 131 16.39 -21.20 8.05
N PHE A 132 16.41 -21.01 9.37
CA PHE A 132 16.29 -22.12 10.33
C PHE A 132 15.08 -22.01 11.24
N TYR A 133 14.80 -20.87 11.86
CA TYR A 133 13.76 -20.77 12.88
C TYR A 133 12.37 -20.64 12.27
N THR A 134 12.14 -19.66 11.40
CA THR A 134 10.82 -19.41 10.81
C THR A 134 10.37 -20.60 9.99
N ASN A 135 11.26 -21.16 9.16
CA ASN A 135 11.01 -22.38 8.39
C ASN A 135 10.63 -23.57 9.30
N ARG A 136 11.42 -23.89 10.33
CA ARG A 136 11.13 -25.03 11.23
C ARG A 136 9.84 -24.87 12.03
N LYS A 137 9.45 -23.63 12.33
CA LYS A 137 8.25 -23.31 13.12
C LYS A 137 7.03 -22.96 12.25
N HIS A 138 7.18 -22.95 10.92
CA HIS A 138 6.17 -22.48 9.98
C HIS A 138 5.64 -21.08 10.33
N LEU A 139 6.53 -20.20 10.76
CA LEU A 139 6.22 -18.79 11.04
C LEU A 139 6.42 -17.93 9.78
N PRO A 140 5.76 -16.77 9.68
CA PRO A 140 6.05 -15.80 8.64
C PRO A 140 7.53 -15.41 8.66
N THR A 141 8.10 -15.24 7.47
CA THR A 141 9.45 -14.74 7.27
C THR A 141 9.57 -13.32 7.81
N LEU A 142 10.80 -12.88 8.09
CA LEU A 142 11.06 -11.54 8.60
C LEU A 142 10.55 -10.45 7.65
N HIS A 143 10.63 -10.70 6.34
CA HIS A 143 10.08 -9.79 5.34
C HIS A 143 8.56 -9.69 5.47
N GLU A 144 7.85 -10.83 5.48
CA GLU A 144 6.38 -10.87 5.61
C GLU A 144 5.91 -10.19 6.89
N VAL A 145 6.59 -10.46 8.02
CA VAL A 145 6.33 -9.76 9.29
C VAL A 145 6.41 -8.26 9.10
N ALA A 146 7.52 -7.75 8.56
CA ALA A 146 7.70 -6.31 8.40
C ALA A 146 6.62 -5.67 7.50
N ILE A 147 6.22 -6.35 6.42
CA ILE A 147 5.13 -5.90 5.55
C ILE A 147 3.81 -5.83 6.33
N VAL A 148 3.45 -6.89 7.07
CA VAL A 148 2.22 -6.94 7.89
C VAL A 148 2.17 -5.81 8.90
N TYR A 149 3.25 -5.57 9.64
CA TYR A 149 3.29 -4.48 10.62
C TYR A 149 3.11 -3.11 9.97
N PHE A 150 3.75 -2.85 8.81
CA PHE A 150 3.56 -1.59 8.10
C PHE A 150 2.13 -1.47 7.56
N ARG A 151 1.60 -2.55 7.00
CA ARG A 151 0.24 -2.59 6.45
C ARG A 151 -0.79 -2.24 7.52
N ASP A 152 -0.76 -2.96 8.64
CA ASP A 152 -1.78 -2.84 9.68
C ASP A 152 -1.68 -1.51 10.44
N ALA A 153 -0.45 -0.99 10.63
CA ALA A 153 -0.24 0.24 11.37
C ALA A 153 -0.41 1.52 10.54
N VAL A 154 -0.07 1.47 9.24
CA VAL A 154 0.03 2.64 8.36
C VAL A 154 -0.96 2.55 7.19
N TYR A 155 -0.82 1.54 6.34
CA TYR A 155 -1.58 1.43 5.09
C TYR A 155 -3.10 1.41 5.33
N MET A 156 -3.57 0.53 6.22
CA MET A 156 -5.00 0.34 6.52
C MET A 156 -5.69 1.60 7.06
N LYS A 157 -4.92 2.58 7.56
CA LYS A 157 -5.46 3.83 8.11
C LYS A 157 -5.42 4.98 7.10
N LEU A 158 -4.59 4.87 6.07
CA LEU A 158 -4.30 5.96 5.15
C LEU A 158 -4.73 5.66 3.72
N ASN A 159 -4.99 4.40 3.34
CA ASN A 159 -5.24 3.97 1.97
C ASN A 159 -6.32 4.81 1.26
N ALA A 160 -7.49 5.03 1.85
CA ALA A 160 -8.56 5.82 1.26
C ALA A 160 -8.10 7.26 0.94
N LYS A 161 -7.50 7.95 1.92
CA LYS A 161 -6.97 9.31 1.73
C LYS A 161 -5.84 9.37 0.72
N VAL A 162 -5.00 8.33 0.68
CA VAL A 162 -3.90 8.21 -0.28
C VAL A 162 -4.46 8.08 -1.70
N ILE A 163 -5.50 7.28 -1.90
CA ILE A 163 -6.17 7.10 -3.18
C ILE A 163 -6.77 8.42 -3.66
N ASP A 164 -7.54 9.12 -2.82
CA ASP A 164 -8.14 10.42 -3.17
C ASP A 164 -7.08 11.42 -3.67
N VAL A 165 -5.94 11.48 -2.96
CA VAL A 165 -4.82 12.36 -3.33
C VAL A 165 -4.15 11.90 -4.61
N MET A 166 -3.96 10.59 -4.80
CA MET A 166 -3.35 10.04 -6.01
C MET A 166 -4.19 10.28 -7.25
N ILE A 167 -5.50 10.08 -7.16
CA ILE A 167 -6.46 10.35 -8.23
C ILE A 167 -6.41 11.82 -8.61
N SER A 168 -6.54 12.73 -7.63
CA SER A 168 -6.43 14.17 -7.87
C SER A 168 -5.09 14.56 -8.52
N LEU A 169 -3.98 13.93 -8.12
CA LEU A 169 -2.68 14.15 -8.74
C LEU A 169 -2.61 13.69 -10.19
N ILE A 170 -3.22 12.56 -10.51
CA ILE A 170 -3.24 12.00 -11.87
C ILE A 170 -4.10 12.88 -12.77
N GLU A 171 -5.22 13.39 -12.29
CA GLU A 171 -6.07 14.29 -13.08
C GLU A 171 -5.36 15.60 -13.41
N ARG A 172 -4.68 16.22 -12.43
CA ARG A 172 -3.83 17.39 -12.71
C ARG A 172 -2.71 17.09 -13.71
N ASP A 173 -2.09 15.90 -13.65
CA ASP A 173 -1.07 15.47 -14.61
C ASP A 173 -1.67 15.31 -16.03
N ARG A 174 -2.94 14.88 -16.15
CA ARG A 174 -3.68 14.81 -17.43
C ARG A 174 -4.02 16.18 -17.99
N GLU A 175 -4.34 17.15 -17.13
CA GLU A 175 -4.56 18.55 -17.49
C GLU A 175 -3.27 19.29 -17.87
N GLY A 176 -2.11 18.64 -17.71
CA GLY A 176 -0.80 19.16 -18.10
C GLY A 176 -0.03 19.84 -16.96
N GLU A 177 -0.49 19.74 -15.72
CA GLU A 177 0.30 20.17 -14.56
C GLU A 177 1.51 19.26 -14.34
N GLN A 178 2.63 19.84 -13.91
CA GLN A 178 3.83 19.05 -13.61
C GLN A 178 3.68 18.36 -12.25
N VAL A 179 3.54 17.04 -12.27
CA VAL A 179 3.44 16.20 -11.06
C VAL A 179 4.68 15.35 -10.85
N ASP A 180 5.03 15.11 -9.59
CA ASP A 180 6.12 14.19 -9.23
C ASP A 180 5.67 12.72 -9.38
N ARG A 181 5.82 12.21 -10.60
CA ARG A 181 5.50 10.81 -10.94
C ARG A 181 6.33 9.78 -10.17
N ALA A 182 7.48 10.16 -9.61
CA ALA A 182 8.25 9.25 -8.78
C ALA A 182 7.56 8.98 -7.43
N VAL A 183 6.84 9.96 -6.88
CA VAL A 183 6.00 9.78 -5.69
C VAL A 183 4.86 8.82 -6.01
N LEU A 184 4.10 9.07 -7.08
CA LEU A 184 3.01 8.19 -7.51
C LEU A 184 3.48 6.74 -7.69
N ARG A 185 4.58 6.54 -8.43
CA ARG A 185 5.16 5.20 -8.64
C ARG A 185 5.54 4.50 -7.33
N ASN A 186 6.15 5.20 -6.38
CA ASN A 186 6.53 4.61 -5.09
C ASN A 186 5.31 4.18 -4.27
N VAL A 187 4.22 4.94 -4.35
CA VAL A 187 2.98 4.62 -3.63
C VAL A 187 2.23 3.48 -4.34
N VAL A 188 2.17 3.45 -5.68
CA VAL A 188 1.66 2.28 -6.42
C VAL A 188 2.42 0.99 -6.05
N ASP A 189 3.76 1.07 -6.00
CA ASP A 189 4.60 -0.05 -5.54
C ASP A 189 4.27 -0.48 -4.11
N MET A 190 3.86 0.45 -3.24
CA MET A 190 3.37 0.12 -1.90
C MET A 190 2.11 -0.74 -1.96
N PHE A 191 1.10 -0.39 -2.77
CA PHE A 191 -0.12 -1.20 -2.94
C PHE A 191 0.19 -2.62 -3.38
N VAL A 192 1.08 -2.77 -4.37
CA VAL A 192 1.53 -4.08 -4.88
C VAL A 192 2.27 -4.89 -3.80
N THR A 193 3.02 -4.23 -2.92
CA THR A 193 3.81 -4.91 -1.88
C THR A 193 3.00 -5.26 -0.63
N MET A 194 1.80 -4.70 -0.43
CA MET A 194 0.99 -4.99 0.77
C MET A 194 0.44 -6.43 0.79
N ASP A 195 0.36 -7.06 -0.38
CA ASP A 195 0.00 -8.47 -0.52
C ASP A 195 1.20 -9.36 -0.17
N ILE A 196 0.92 -10.39 0.64
CA ILE A 196 1.90 -11.43 0.95
C ILE A 196 1.79 -12.48 -0.15
N GLY A 197 2.73 -12.47 -1.10
CA GLY A 197 2.79 -13.43 -2.20
C GLY A 197 2.68 -12.77 -3.57
N GLU A 198 2.08 -13.48 -4.53
CA GLU A 198 1.94 -13.03 -5.92
C GLU A 198 0.55 -12.42 -6.23
N GLU A 199 -0.33 -12.36 -5.24
CA GLU A 199 -1.64 -11.73 -5.39
C GLU A 199 -1.49 -10.20 -5.47
N LEU A 200 -2.36 -9.54 -6.24
CA LEU A 200 -2.42 -8.08 -6.39
C LEU A 200 -3.72 -7.52 -5.78
N LYS A 201 -4.23 -8.18 -4.74
CA LYS A 201 -5.54 -7.89 -4.18
C LYS A 201 -5.68 -6.43 -3.74
N TYR A 202 -4.72 -5.87 -3.00
CA TYR A 202 -4.80 -4.49 -2.53
C TYR A 202 -4.65 -3.49 -3.67
N TYR A 203 -3.81 -3.79 -4.66
CA TYR A 203 -3.71 -2.99 -5.87
C TYR A 203 -5.04 -2.99 -6.64
N GLN A 204 -5.61 -4.17 -6.88
CA GLN A 204 -6.83 -4.36 -7.67
C GLN A 204 -8.07 -3.75 -7.00
N GLN A 205 -8.27 -4.07 -5.71
CA GLN A 205 -9.50 -3.72 -4.98
C GLN A 205 -9.51 -2.28 -4.50
N ASP A 206 -8.36 -1.73 -4.12
CA ASP A 206 -8.32 -0.39 -3.55
C ASP A 206 -7.95 0.63 -4.65
N PHE A 207 -6.79 0.48 -5.29
CA PHE A 207 -6.27 1.51 -6.21
C PHE A 207 -6.83 1.39 -7.64
N GLU A 208 -6.74 0.22 -8.28
CA GLU A 208 -7.17 0.01 -9.67
C GLU A 208 -8.67 0.23 -9.81
N ALA A 209 -9.48 -0.31 -8.90
CA ALA A 209 -10.92 -0.08 -8.88
C ALA A 209 -11.26 1.42 -8.84
N ALA A 210 -10.68 2.16 -7.90
CA ALA A 210 -10.93 3.60 -7.77
C ALA A 210 -10.41 4.41 -8.99
N MET A 211 -9.24 4.04 -9.54
CA MET A 211 -8.70 4.66 -10.74
C MET A 211 -9.56 4.41 -11.98
N LEU A 212 -10.09 3.21 -12.14
CA LEU A 212 -10.95 2.86 -13.27
C LEU A 212 -12.31 3.57 -13.16
N GLU A 213 -12.87 3.65 -11.96
CA GLU A 213 -14.10 4.41 -11.68
C GLU A 213 -13.93 5.89 -12.02
N ASP A 214 -12.91 6.54 -11.44
CA ASP A 214 -12.59 7.94 -11.71
C ASP A 214 -12.32 8.21 -13.19
N THR A 215 -11.50 7.38 -13.84
CA THR A 215 -11.19 7.53 -15.27
C THR A 215 -12.43 7.33 -16.15
N ALA A 216 -13.35 6.46 -15.78
CA ALA A 216 -14.58 6.25 -16.53
C ALA A 216 -15.58 7.41 -16.35
N GLU A 217 -15.61 8.05 -15.19
CA GLU A 217 -16.45 9.22 -14.93
C GLU A 217 -15.92 10.49 -15.62
N ASP A 218 -14.61 10.71 -15.57
CA ASP A 218 -13.99 11.96 -16.05
C ASP A 218 -13.37 11.87 -17.45
N SER A 219 -13.33 10.69 -18.06
CA SER A 219 -12.87 10.53 -19.45
C SER A 219 -13.71 9.55 -20.28
N GLY A 220 -13.45 9.52 -21.60
CA GLY A 220 -14.11 8.58 -22.50
C GLY A 220 -15.58 8.90 -22.78
N PHE A 221 -16.39 7.86 -23.01
CA PHE A 221 -17.75 8.02 -23.55
C PHE A 221 -18.70 8.80 -22.60
N LEU A 222 -18.61 8.57 -21.28
CA LEU A 222 -19.45 9.27 -20.30
C LEU A 222 -19.14 10.76 -20.19
N ALA A 223 -17.85 11.13 -20.13
CA ALA A 223 -17.44 12.54 -20.09
C ALA A 223 -17.88 13.29 -21.35
N LEU A 224 -17.72 12.67 -22.53
CA LEU A 224 -18.15 13.28 -23.79
C LEU A 224 -19.68 13.46 -23.87
N LEU A 225 -20.46 12.52 -23.30
CA LEU A 225 -21.93 12.67 -23.14
C LEU A 225 -22.31 13.77 -22.15
N ARG A 226 -21.57 13.90 -21.04
CA ARG A 226 -21.80 14.92 -20.01
C ARG A 226 -21.54 16.32 -20.56
N ASP A 227 -20.47 16.48 -21.32
CA ASP A 227 -19.97 17.78 -21.79
C ASP A 227 -20.50 18.16 -23.19
N ASP A 228 -21.49 17.42 -23.69
CA ASP A 228 -22.15 17.60 -25.00
C ASP A 228 -21.18 17.69 -26.19
N LYS A 229 -20.15 16.84 -26.17
CA LYS A 229 -19.08 16.79 -27.19
C LYS A 229 -19.48 15.89 -28.35
N VAL A 230 -20.54 16.26 -29.07
CA VAL A 230 -21.19 15.44 -30.12
C VAL A 230 -20.21 14.98 -31.20
N GLU A 231 -19.29 15.84 -31.65
CA GLU A 231 -18.33 15.49 -32.69
C GLU A 231 -17.33 14.42 -32.21
N ASP A 232 -16.89 14.53 -30.96
CA ASP A 232 -15.95 13.58 -30.37
C ASP A 232 -16.65 12.26 -30.00
N LEU A 233 -17.93 12.29 -29.64
CA LEU A 233 -18.76 11.09 -29.52
C LEU A 233 -18.90 10.34 -30.85
N SER A 234 -19.13 11.04 -31.96
CA SER A 234 -19.18 10.39 -33.27
C SER A 234 -17.82 9.78 -33.65
N ARG A 235 -16.70 10.38 -33.22
CA ARG A 235 -15.35 9.82 -33.43
C ARG A 235 -15.09 8.60 -32.57
N ILE A 236 -15.45 8.63 -31.28
CA ILE A 236 -15.21 7.49 -30.37
C ILE A 236 -16.06 6.27 -30.78
N LEU A 237 -17.26 6.48 -31.29
CA LEU A 237 -18.10 5.39 -31.79
C LEU A 237 -17.53 4.72 -33.05
N LYS A 238 -16.94 5.51 -33.94
CA LYS A 238 -16.21 4.96 -35.10
C LYS A 238 -15.06 4.07 -34.63
N LEU A 239 -14.31 4.50 -33.61
CA LEU A 239 -13.26 3.68 -33.01
C LEU A 239 -13.82 2.41 -32.34
N TYR A 240 -14.96 2.50 -31.64
CA TYR A 240 -15.59 1.35 -31.00
C TYR A 240 -16.11 0.31 -32.00
N ASN A 241 -16.53 0.73 -33.19
CA ASN A 241 -16.96 -0.18 -34.25
C ASN A 241 -15.81 -1.09 -34.76
N ASP A 242 -14.56 -0.63 -34.63
CA ASP A 242 -13.38 -1.40 -35.02
C ASP A 242 -12.91 -2.39 -33.94
N ILE A 243 -13.54 -2.36 -32.75
CA ILE A 243 -13.18 -3.19 -31.60
C ILE A 243 -14.31 -4.22 -31.35
N PRO A 244 -14.00 -5.53 -31.24
CA PRO A 244 -15.00 -6.53 -30.83
C PRO A 244 -15.67 -6.14 -29.51
N GLU A 245 -17.00 -6.13 -29.47
CA GLU A 245 -17.81 -5.74 -28.30
C GLU A 245 -17.67 -4.26 -27.86
N GLY A 246 -16.94 -3.42 -28.62
CA GLY A 246 -16.75 -2.01 -28.28
C GLY A 246 -18.06 -1.21 -28.29
N LEU A 247 -18.94 -1.47 -29.27
CA LEU A 247 -20.25 -0.82 -29.35
C LEU A 247 -21.20 -1.29 -28.26
N ASP A 248 -21.13 -2.55 -27.83
CA ASP A 248 -21.91 -3.06 -26.68
C ASP A 248 -21.55 -2.30 -25.41
N LEU A 249 -20.26 -2.03 -25.18
CA LEU A 249 -19.80 -1.24 -24.05
C LEU A 249 -20.39 0.18 -24.10
N GLY A 250 -20.26 0.86 -25.25
CA GLY A 250 -20.82 2.20 -25.44
C GLY A 250 -22.33 2.25 -25.22
N ALA A 251 -23.08 1.28 -25.74
CA ALA A 251 -24.52 1.17 -25.58
C ALA A 251 -24.94 0.93 -24.13
N ASN A 252 -24.22 0.05 -23.42
CA ASN A 252 -24.45 -0.21 -22.00
C ASN A 252 -24.21 1.04 -21.16
N ILE A 253 -23.13 1.77 -21.44
CA ILE A 253 -22.82 3.05 -20.78
C ILE A 253 -23.93 4.08 -21.05
N PHE A 254 -24.36 4.23 -22.31
CA PHE A 254 -25.44 5.14 -22.69
C PHE A 254 -26.74 4.82 -21.95
N LYS A 255 -27.13 3.53 -21.93
CA LYS A 255 -28.31 3.04 -21.23
C LYS A 255 -28.25 3.30 -19.72
N GLN A 256 -27.11 3.04 -19.09
CA GLN A 256 -26.92 3.30 -17.65
C GLN A 256 -27.06 4.79 -17.34
N LYS A 257 -26.49 5.67 -18.17
CA LYS A 257 -26.58 7.13 -18.01
C LYS A 257 -28.02 7.65 -18.12
N ILE A 258 -28.79 7.17 -19.10
CA ILE A 258 -30.22 7.51 -19.24
C ILE A 258 -31.00 7.02 -18.01
N THR A 259 -30.72 5.80 -17.56
CA THR A 259 -31.39 5.19 -16.41
C THR A 259 -31.11 5.96 -15.12
N SER A 260 -29.87 6.39 -14.89
CA SER A 260 -29.49 7.14 -13.68
C SER A 260 -30.08 8.56 -13.67
N GLU A 261 -30.07 9.27 -14.81
CA GLU A 261 -30.73 10.58 -14.94
C GLU A 261 -32.25 10.45 -14.75
N GLY A 262 -32.88 9.45 -15.37
CA GLY A 262 -34.31 9.18 -15.22
C GLY A 262 -34.72 8.83 -13.78
N THR A 263 -33.93 8.00 -13.10
CA THR A 263 -34.20 7.63 -11.69
C THR A 263 -34.08 8.83 -10.75
N SER A 264 -33.11 9.71 -10.98
CA SER A 264 -32.94 10.94 -10.20
C SER A 264 -34.13 11.89 -10.36
N LEU A 265 -34.68 12.03 -11.57
CA LEU A 265 -35.88 12.86 -11.81
C LEU A 265 -37.11 12.30 -11.09
N VAL A 266 -37.31 10.98 -11.10
CA VAL A 266 -38.43 10.34 -10.39
C VAL A 266 -38.32 10.58 -8.87
N GLN A 267 -37.13 10.40 -8.29
CA GLN A 267 -36.89 10.67 -6.86
C GLN A 267 -37.10 12.15 -6.51
N GLN A 268 -36.74 13.08 -7.39
CA GLN A 268 -36.97 14.52 -7.17
C GLN A 268 -38.47 14.86 -7.22
N ALA A 269 -39.23 14.25 -8.14
CA ALA A 269 -40.67 14.45 -8.26
C ALA A 269 -41.49 13.79 -7.14
N GLU A 270 -40.99 12.74 -6.48
CA GLU A 270 -41.60 12.21 -5.26
C GLU A 270 -41.49 13.18 -4.07
N ASN A 271 -40.45 14.03 -4.07
CA ASN A 271 -40.15 14.99 -3.01
C ASN A 271 -40.63 16.43 -3.32
N ALA A 272 -41.04 16.72 -4.55
CA ALA A 272 -41.47 18.05 -5.00
C ALA A 272 -42.66 17.99 -5.97
N SER A 273 -43.57 18.96 -5.90
CA SER A 273 -44.71 19.08 -6.82
C SER A 273 -44.30 19.61 -8.20
N THR A 274 -43.32 18.99 -8.86
CA THR A 274 -42.89 19.31 -10.23
C THR A 274 -43.62 18.46 -11.27
N SER A 275 -43.73 18.99 -12.49
CA SER A 275 -44.32 18.29 -13.64
C SER A 275 -43.33 17.24 -14.18
N LEU A 276 -43.27 16.08 -13.52
CA LEU A 276 -42.44 14.94 -13.90
C LEU A 276 -42.55 14.60 -15.40
N VAL A 277 -43.75 14.69 -15.97
CA VAL A 277 -44.02 14.43 -17.39
C VAL A 277 -43.20 15.36 -18.28
N THR A 278 -43.12 16.65 -17.95
CA THR A 278 -42.38 17.63 -18.77
C THR A 278 -40.87 17.37 -18.73
N GLU A 279 -40.34 16.95 -17.58
CA GLU A 279 -38.92 16.66 -17.42
C GLU A 279 -38.52 15.35 -18.14
N ILE A 280 -39.38 14.32 -18.08
CA ILE A 280 -39.16 13.07 -18.83
C ILE A 280 -39.18 13.33 -20.34
N VAL A 281 -40.11 14.16 -20.85
CA VAL A 281 -40.14 14.49 -22.29
C VAL A 281 -38.86 15.20 -22.72
N LYS A 282 -38.36 16.16 -21.92
CA LYS A 282 -37.07 16.83 -22.20
C LYS A 282 -35.90 15.85 -22.21
N LEU A 283 -35.87 14.90 -21.28
CA LEU A 283 -34.84 13.87 -21.21
C LEU A 283 -34.88 12.97 -22.47
N HIS A 284 -36.09 12.54 -22.86
CA HIS A 284 -36.30 11.75 -24.08
C HIS A 284 -35.82 12.51 -25.32
N ASP A 285 -36.22 13.77 -25.48
CA ASP A 285 -35.85 14.58 -26.65
C ASP A 285 -34.33 14.79 -26.73
N LYS A 286 -33.67 15.05 -25.60
CA LYS A 286 -32.20 15.14 -25.50
C LYS A 286 -31.53 13.88 -26.04
N TYR A 287 -31.90 12.70 -25.55
CA TYR A 287 -31.26 11.45 -25.97
C TYR A 287 -31.66 10.99 -27.37
N THR A 288 -32.86 11.33 -27.84
CA THR A 288 -33.28 11.11 -29.23
C THR A 288 -32.43 11.92 -30.21
N ALA A 289 -31.99 13.12 -29.82
CA ALA A 289 -31.08 13.92 -30.64
C ALA A 289 -29.71 13.25 -30.78
N TYR A 290 -29.17 12.61 -29.72
CA TYR A 290 -27.93 11.83 -29.82
C TYR A 290 -28.10 10.59 -30.72
N LEU A 291 -29.20 9.85 -30.57
CA LEU A 291 -29.48 8.66 -31.38
C LEU A 291 -29.54 8.99 -32.88
N THR A 292 -30.25 10.07 -33.22
CA THR A 292 -30.48 10.46 -34.62
C THR A 292 -29.29 11.19 -35.24
N GLY A 293 -28.63 12.07 -34.50
CA GLY A 293 -27.54 12.90 -35.00
C GLY A 293 -26.16 12.26 -34.84
N CYS A 294 -25.82 11.82 -33.63
CA CYS A 294 -24.47 11.37 -33.30
C CYS A 294 -24.24 9.89 -33.64
N PHE A 295 -25.25 9.06 -33.36
CA PHE A 295 -25.15 7.60 -33.46
C PHE A 295 -25.77 7.07 -34.75
N GLU A 296 -26.29 7.95 -35.62
CA GLU A 296 -26.86 7.60 -36.94
C GLU A 296 -27.92 6.48 -36.88
N ASN A 297 -28.67 6.38 -35.78
CA ASN A 297 -29.62 5.30 -35.47
C ASN A 297 -29.00 3.90 -35.52
N HIS A 298 -27.74 3.77 -35.08
CA HIS A 298 -27.05 2.49 -35.01
C HIS A 298 -27.80 1.51 -34.12
N ALA A 299 -28.02 0.28 -34.59
CA ALA A 299 -28.91 -0.71 -33.97
C ALA A 299 -28.54 -1.15 -32.53
N PHE A 300 -27.35 -0.78 -32.04
CA PHE A 300 -26.91 -1.08 -30.67
C PHE A 300 -27.42 -0.06 -29.64
N PHE A 301 -27.77 1.16 -30.05
CA PHE A 301 -28.21 2.27 -29.19
C PHE A 301 -29.70 2.55 -29.37
#